data_AF-B4VLY7-F1
#
_entry.id   AF-B4VLY7-F1
#
_cell.length_a   1.000
_cell.length_b   1.000
_cell.length_c   1.000
_cell.angle_alpha   90.00
_cell.angle_beta   90.00
_cell.angle_gamma   90.00
#
_symmetry.space_group_name_H-M   'P 1'
#
loop_
_entity.id
_entity.type
_entity.pdbx_description
1 polymer ?
#
loop_
_entity_poly.entity_id
_entity_poly.type
_entity_poly.pdbx_seq_one_letter_code
_entity_poly.pdbx_strand_id
1 'polypeptide(L)' 'MAFAWTQSRDAPVILGHTNFLAEFNVCFYRHELAFEVCPIDK' A
#
# COMPACT_ATOMS: atom_id res chain seq x y z
N MET A 1 0.12 8.71 -14.92
CA MET A 1 0.89 8.52 -13.67
C MET A 1 0.50 9.64 -12.72
N ALA A 2 0.11 9.32 -11.48
CA ALA A 2 -0.19 10.34 -10.48
C ALA A 2 0.77 10.14 -9.30
N PHE A 3 1.65 11.12 -9.11
CA PHE A 3 2.54 11.23 -7.97
C PHE A 3 2.08 12.43 -7.16
N ALA A 4 1.68 12.22 -5.91
CA ALA A 4 1.37 13.28 -4.98
C ALA A 4 2.47 13.30 -3.92
N TRP A 5 3.33 14.33 -3.94
CA TRP A 5 4.21 14.60 -2.82
C TRP A 5 3.50 15.56 -1.87
N THR A 6 3.70 15.38 -0.57
CA THR A 6 3.25 16.31 0.44
C THR A 6 4.27 16.35 1.57
N GLN A 7 4.49 17.54 2.14
CA GLN A 7 5.34 17.69 3.32
C GLN A 7 4.64 17.21 4.59
N SER A 8 3.32 17.02 4.54
CA SER A 8 2.53 16.50 5.65
C SER A 8 2.78 15.00 5.83
N ARG A 9 3.16 14.60 7.05
CA ARG A 9 3.36 13.19 7.41
C ARG A 9 2.05 12.46 7.72
N ASP A 10 0.97 13.22 7.93
CA ASP A 10 -0.33 12.70 8.35
C ASP A 10 -1.32 12.58 7.20
N ALA A 11 -0.88 12.89 5.97
CA ALA A 11 -1.72 12.72 4.79
C ALA A 11 -1.89 11.22 4.49
N PRO A 12 -3.13 10.72 4.35
CA PRO A 12 -3.37 9.32 4.04
C PRO A 12 -2.80 8.96 2.65
N VAL A 13 -2.07 7.86 2.58
CA VAL A 13 -1.48 7.33 1.33
C VAL A 13 -2.44 6.34 0.70
N ILE A 14 -2.74 6.51 -0.59
CA ILE A 14 -3.56 5.58 -1.35
C ILE A 14 -2.65 4.58 -2.08
N LEU A 15 -2.76 3.30 -1.72
CA LEU A 15 -2.03 2.21 -2.35
C LEU A 15 -2.90 1.55 -3.42
N GLY A 16 -2.62 1.87 -4.68
CA GLY A 16 -3.38 1.36 -5.83
C GLY A 16 -2.81 0.06 -6.42
N HIS A 17 -3.59 -0.54 -7.31
CA HIS A 17 -3.22 -1.80 -7.97
C HIS A 17 -1.88 -1.70 -8.73
N THR A 18 -1.75 -0.73 -9.64
CA THR A 18 -0.55 -0.54 -10.46
C THR A 18 0.66 0.00 -9.71
N ASN A 19 0.46 0.56 -8.51
CA ASN A 19 1.51 1.22 -7.75
C ASN A 19 2.10 0.32 -6.65
N PHE A 20 1.29 -0.59 -6.09
CA PHE A 20 1.69 -1.38 -4.92
C PHE A 20 1.25 -2.85 -5.03
N LEU A 21 -0.03 -3.11 -5.32
CA LEU A 21 -0.56 -4.48 -5.26
C LEU A 21 -0.07 -5.40 -6.39
N ALA A 22 0.47 -4.84 -7.47
CA ALA A 22 1.09 -5.63 -8.55
C ALA A 22 2.51 -6.15 -8.20
N GLU A 23 3.18 -5.57 -7.20
CA GLU A 23 4.53 -5.97 -6.80
C GLU A 23 4.55 -6.73 -5.46
N PHE A 24 3.49 -6.63 -4.66
CA PHE A 24 3.40 -7.22 -3.34
C PHE A 24 2.10 -8.00 -3.13
N ASN A 25 2.23 -9.16 -2.48
CA ASN A 25 1.11 -9.85 -1.87
C ASN A 25 0.70 -9.11 -0.59
N VAL A 26 -0.60 -8.80 -0.46
CA VAL A 26 -1.13 -8.06 0.69
C VAL A 26 -2.26 -8.85 1.36
N CYS A 27 -2.18 -9.06 2.68
CA CYS A 27 -3.20 -9.72 3.49
C CYS A 27 -3.80 -8.73 4.50
N PHE A 28 -5.13 -8.62 4.58
CA PHE A 28 -5.81 -7.65 5.45
C PHE A 28 -6.44 -8.31 6.67
N TYR A 29 -6.09 -7.83 7.86
CA TYR A 29 -6.68 -8.23 9.14
C TYR A 29 -7.65 -7.13 9.61
N ARG A 30 -8.88 -7.16 9.06
CA ARG A 30 -9.87 -6.07 9.23
C ARG A 30 -10.17 -5.71 10.70
N HIS A 31 -10.28 -6.70 11.58
CA HIS A 31 -10.54 -6.47 13.00
C HIS A 31 -9.39 -5.74 13.70
N GLU A 32 -8.15 -6.01 13.28
CA GLU A 32 -6.93 -5.46 13.87
C GLU A 32 -6.50 -4.14 13.22
N LEU A 33 -7.21 -3.70 12.17
CA LEU A 33 -6.85 -2.55 11.35
C LEU A 33 -5.39 -2.64 10.85
N ALA A 34 -4.93 -3.86 10.59
CA ALA A 34 -3.57 -4.16 10.18
C ALA A 34 -3.57 -4.91 8.84
N PHE A 35 -2.42 -4.88 8.17
CA PHE A 35 -2.18 -5.69 6.98
C PHE A 35 -0.72 -6.13 6.92
N GLU A 36 -0.49 -7.26 6.27
CA GLU A 36 0.81 -7.83 6.00
C GLU A 36 1.18 -7.64 4.53
N VAL A 37 2.47 -7.47 4.26
CA VAL A 37 3.02 -7.25 2.92
C VAL A 37 4.18 -8.20 2.71
N CYS A 38 4.11 -8.99 1.63
CA CYS A 38 5.22 -9.84 1.19
C CYS A 38 5.56 -9.53 -0.27
N PRO A 39 6.83 -9.53 -0.67
CA PRO A 39 7.19 -9.47 -2.09
C PRO A 39 6.52 -10.61 -2.87
N ILE A 40 6.15 -10.33 -4.11
CA ILE A 40 5.85 -11.41 -5.06
C ILE A 40 7.20 -11.98 -5.51
N ASP A 41 7.45 -13.27 -5.26
CA ASP A 41 8.62 -13.96 -5.82
C ASP A 41 8.50 -13.98 -7.35
N LYS A 42 9.54 -13.50 -8.04
CA LYS A 42 9.61 -13.39 -9.51
C LYS A 42 10.28 -14.60 -10.14
#